data_AF-A0AAV9C655-F1
#
_entry.id   AF-A0AAV9C655-F1
#
_cell.length_a   1.000
_cell.length_b   1.000
_cell.length_c   1.000
_cell.angle_alpha   90.00
_cell.angle_beta   90.00
_cell.angle_gamma   90.00
#
_symmetry.space_group_name_H-M   'P 1'
#
loop_
_entity.id
_entity.type
_entity.pdbx_description
1 polymer ?
#
loop_
_entity_poly.entity_id
_entity_poly.type
_entity_poly.pdbx_seq_one_letter_code
_entity_poly.pdbx_strand_id
1 'polypeptide(L)'
;MDCSVLFWNGRVIGFELPIIVNLTVVEVDPGLKGDTAQGGSKPATLDTGAVVNVPLFINVGEKISVDTRTGQYAGRASSSS
;
A
#
# COMPACT_ATOMS: atom_id res chain seq x y z
N MET A 1 -1.30 41.49 10.22
CA MET A 1 -1.78 40.18 10.75
C MET A 1 -2.33 39.46 9.54
N ASP A 2 -1.46 38.76 8.82
CA ASP A 2 -1.65 38.47 7.41
C ASP A 2 -1.83 36.97 7.25
N CYS A 3 -3.08 36.55 7.05
CA CYS A 3 -3.46 35.18 6.75
C CYS A 3 -3.56 35.02 5.24
N SER A 4 -2.68 34.23 4.63
CA SER A 4 -2.76 33.86 3.23
C SER A 4 -3.58 32.57 3.07
N VAL A 5 -4.71 32.67 2.39
CA VAL A 5 -5.55 31.52 2.01
C VAL A 5 -5.36 31.27 0.52
N LEU A 6 -4.79 30.12 0.17
CA LEU A 6 -4.66 29.65 -1.21
C LEU A 6 -5.94 28.90 -1.61
N PHE A 7 -6.76 29.52 -2.45
CA PHE A 7 -7.87 28.87 -3.12
C PHE A 7 -7.46 28.48 -4.54
N TRP A 8 -7.58 27.20 -4.89
CA TRP A 8 -7.43 26.74 -6.27
C TRP A 8 -8.77 26.25 -6.84
N ASN A 9 -9.47 27.21 -7.46
CA ASN A 9 -10.27 27.10 -8.68
C ASN A 9 -11.37 26.04 -8.82
N GLY A 10 -12.08 25.67 -7.74
CA GLY A 10 -13.51 25.28 -7.78
C GLY A 10 -13.97 24.15 -8.72
N ARG A 11 -13.05 23.41 -9.35
CA ARG A 11 -13.30 22.26 -10.23
C ARG A 11 -12.13 21.30 -10.07
N VAL A 12 -12.40 20.07 -9.65
CA VAL A 12 -11.42 18.98 -9.61
C VAL A 12 -11.16 18.56 -11.06
N ILE A 13 -10.14 19.14 -11.68
CA ILE A 13 -9.70 18.77 -13.04
C ILE A 13 -8.46 17.91 -12.86
N GLY A 14 -8.65 16.60 -13.01
CA GLY A 14 -7.57 15.61 -12.99
C GLY A 14 -7.39 14.95 -11.64
N PHE A 15 -7.88 13.73 -11.51
CA PHE A 15 -7.27 12.79 -10.58
C PHE A 15 -5.96 12.37 -11.25
N GLU A 16 -4.83 13.01 -10.89
CA GLU A 16 -3.53 12.41 -11.18
C GLU A 16 -3.49 11.11 -10.38
N LEU A 17 -3.91 10.01 -11.02
CA LEU A 17 -3.84 8.68 -10.45
C LEU A 17 -2.38 8.44 -10.07
N PRO A 18 -2.04 8.42 -8.77
CA PRO A 18 -0.68 8.14 -8.38
C PRO A 18 -0.36 6.73 -8.83
N ILE A 19 0.81 6.55 -9.47
CA ILE A 19 1.29 5.24 -9.93
C ILE A 19 1.30 4.24 -8.76
N ILE A 20 1.53 4.76 -7.56
CA ILE A 20 1.51 4.04 -6.30
C ILE A 20 0.22 4.34 -5.54
N VAL A 21 -0.53 3.29 -5.19
CA VAL A 21 -1.72 3.39 -4.33
C VAL A 21 -1.47 2.71 -2.99
N ASN A 22 -2.08 3.24 -1.94
CA ASN A 22 -1.94 2.70 -0.59
C ASN A 22 -3.13 1.80 -0.28
N LEU A 23 -2.88 0.50 -0.14
CA LEU A 23 -3.90 -0.50 0.12
C LEU A 23 -3.66 -1.14 1.48
N THR A 24 -4.75 -1.41 2.19
CA THR A 24 -4.70 -2.09 3.49
C THR A 24 -4.74 -3.59 3.27
N VAL A 25 -3.89 -4.31 3.99
CA VAL A 25 -3.92 -5.77 4.01
C VAL A 25 -5.10 -6.24 4.87
N VAL A 26 -6.04 -6.97 4.29
CA VAL A 26 -7.22 -7.49 5.01
C VAL A 26 -7.06 -8.93 5.44
N GLU A 27 -6.33 -9.73 4.68
CA GLU A 27 -6.03 -11.13 5.02
C GLU A 27 -4.61 -11.47 4.57
N VAL A 28 -3.97 -12.40 5.28
CA VAL A 28 -2.64 -12.91 4.92
C VAL A 28 -2.66 -14.43 5.00
N ASP A 29 -2.16 -15.08 3.96
CA ASP A 29 -2.05 -16.52 3.97
C ASP A 29 -0.85 -16.93 4.85
N PRO A 30 -1.01 -17.92 5.74
CA PRO A 30 0.06 -18.41 6.61
C PRO A 30 1.09 -19.28 5.86
N GLY A 31 1.27 -19.03 4.55
CA GLY A 31 1.82 -19.94 3.55
C GLY A 31 3.28 -20.36 3.66
N LEU A 32 3.95 -20.19 4.81
CA LEU A 32 5.32 -20.64 5.02
C LEU A 32 5.48 -21.24 6.44
N LYS A 33 5.01 -22.47 6.61
CA LYS A 33 5.42 -23.35 7.71
C LYS A 33 6.69 -24.09 7.29
N GLY A 34 7.82 -23.38 7.32
CA GLY A 34 9.11 -23.98 6.99
C GLY A 34 10.25 -23.13 7.52
N ASP A 35 10.91 -23.62 8.57
CA ASP A 35 12.22 -23.19 9.07
C ASP A 35 13.16 -22.72 7.96
N THR A 36 13.21 -21.43 7.65
CA THR A 36 14.39 -20.81 7.03
C THR A 36 14.28 -19.29 7.08
N ALA A 37 15.17 -18.68 7.88
CA ALA A 37 15.31 -17.24 8.06
C ALA A 37 15.94 -16.52 6.84
N GLN A 38 15.55 -16.87 5.62
CA GLN A 38 16.04 -16.24 4.40
C GLN A 38 14.89 -15.73 3.53
N GLY A 39 14.45 -14.50 3.82
CA GLY A 39 13.86 -13.61 2.81
C GLY A 39 12.65 -14.13 2.01
N GLY A 40 11.76 -14.93 2.61
CA GLY A 40 10.52 -15.34 1.96
C GLY A 40 9.55 -14.17 1.74
N SER A 41 8.70 -14.29 0.72
CA SER A 41 7.50 -13.45 0.55
C SER A 41 6.28 -14.32 0.77
N LYS A 42 5.23 -13.75 1.37
CA LYS A 42 3.93 -14.41 1.56
C LYS A 42 2.86 -13.71 0.73
N PRO A 43 1.89 -14.44 0.17
CA PRO A 43 0.74 -13.82 -0.46
C PRO A 43 -0.15 -13.15 0.59
N ALA A 44 -0.58 -11.93 0.31
CA ALA A 44 -1.48 -11.15 1.13
C ALA A 44 -2.63 -10.59 0.29
N THR A 45 -3.84 -10.68 0.84
CA THR A 45 -5.06 -10.15 0.24
C THR A 45 -5.26 -8.72 0.70
N LEU A 46 -5.48 -7.84 -0.26
CA LEU A 46 -5.76 -6.42 -0.06
C LEU A 46 -7.26 -6.19 0.10
N ASP A 47 -7.65 -5.05 0.65
CA ASP A 47 -9.05 -4.63 0.78
C ASP A 47 -9.83 -4.66 -0.56
N THR A 48 -9.12 -4.48 -1.67
CA THR A 48 -9.68 -4.57 -3.03
C THR A 48 -9.94 -6.01 -3.49
N GLY A 49 -9.49 -7.03 -2.74
CA GLY A 49 -9.50 -8.43 -3.13
C GLY A 49 -8.30 -8.86 -3.98
N ALA A 50 -7.39 -7.95 -4.33
CA ALA A 50 -6.16 -8.29 -5.05
C ALA A 50 -5.18 -9.02 -4.13
N VAL A 51 -4.52 -10.06 -4.64
CA VAL A 51 -3.50 -10.82 -3.91
C VAL A 51 -2.11 -10.40 -4.39
N VAL A 52 -1.26 -9.94 -3.47
CA VAL A 52 0.11 -9.49 -3.77
C VAL A 52 1.11 -10.16 -2.85
N ASN A 53 2.32 -10.41 -3.36
CA ASN A 53 3.41 -10.97 -2.56
C ASN A 53 4.03 -9.87 -1.71
N VAL A 54 3.92 -10.00 -0.39
CA VAL A 54 4.48 -9.07 0.59
C VAL A 54 5.54 -9.76 1.45
N PRO A 55 6.47 -9.00 2.03
CA PRO A 55 7.43 -9.56 2.98
C PRO A 55 6.75 -10.19 4.20
N LEU A 56 7.41 -11.17 4.82
CA LEU A 56 6.89 -11.92 5.97
C LEU A 56 6.50 -11.03 7.17
N PHE A 57 7.16 -9.88 7.33
CA PHE A 57 6.93 -8.92 8.43
C PHE A 57 5.63 -8.10 8.31
N ILE A 58 4.96 -8.13 7.15
CA ILE A 58 3.69 -7.41 6.95
C ILE A 58 2.56 -8.18 7.63
N ASN A 59 1.70 -7.48 8.37
CA ASN A 59 0.56 -8.06 9.06
C ASN A 59 -0.77 -7.50 8.51
N VAL A 60 -1.87 -8.18 8.82
CA VAL A 60 -3.23 -7.66 8.56
C VAL A 60 -3.41 -6.33 9.27
N GLY A 61 -4.01 -5.36 8.58
CA GLY A 61 -4.21 -3.99 9.06
C GLY A 61 -3.09 -3.01 8.69
N GLU A 62 -1.95 -3.48 8.18
CA GLU A 62 -0.89 -2.61 7.68
C GLU A 62 -1.25 -2.00 6.31
N LYS A 63 -0.84 -0.74 6.10
CA LYS A 63 -0.92 -0.10 4.79
C LYS A 63 0.36 -0.33 4.00
N ILE A 64 0.20 -0.92 2.83
CA ILE A 64 1.28 -1.11 1.87
C ILE A 64 1.03 -0.26 0.64
N SER A 65 2.10 0.16 0.02
CA SER A 65 2.10 0.85 -1.26
C SER A 65 2.25 -0.18 -2.38
N VAL A 66 1.31 -0.16 -3.33
CA VAL A 66 1.23 -1.08 -4.46
C VAL A 66 1.31 -0.29 -5.75
N ASP A 67 2.16 -0.75 -6.67
CA ASP A 67 2.27 -0.16 -8.00
C ASP A 67 1.09 -0.63 -8.86
N THR A 68 0.27 0.30 -9.33
CA THR A 68 -0.95 -0.02 -10.10
C THR A 68 -0.66 -0.44 -11.54
N ARG A 69 0.56 -0.21 -12.05
CA ARG A 69 0.96 -0.60 -13.40
C ARG A 69 1.38 -2.05 -13.46
N THR A 70 2.08 -2.51 -12.42
CA THR A 70 2.62 -3.87 -12.33
C THR A 70 1.83 -4.76 -11.37
N GLY A 71 1.04 -4.19 -10.46
CA GLY A 71 0.34 -4.91 -9.40
C GLY A 71 1.28 -5.43 -8.31
N GLN A 72 2.51 -4.91 -8.22
CA GLN A 72 3.51 -5.39 -7.28
C GLN A 72 3.64 -4.50 -6.04
N TYR A 73 4.08 -5.10 -4.95
CA TYR A 73 4.44 -4.39 -3.74
C TYR A 73 5.58 -3.39 -4.02
N ALA A 74 5.30 -2.11 -3.82
CA ALA A 74 6.25 -1.02 -4.03
C ALA A 74 6.97 -0.59 -2.74
N GLY A 75 6.31 -0.76 -1.58
CA GLY A 75 6.90 -0.40 -0.29
C GLY A 75 5.87 -0.37 0.84
N ARG A 76 6.32 -0.01 2.05
CA ARG A 76 5.40 0.27 3.17
C ARG A 76 4.92 1.71 3.05
N ALA A 77 3.64 1.93 3.24
CA ALA A 77 3.12 3.28 3.42
C ALA A 77 3.47 3.73 4.86
N SER A 78 4.73 4.10 5.10
CA SER A 78 5.14 4.65 6.39
C SER A 78 4.47 6.01 6.54
N SER A 79 3.47 6.09 7.43
CA SER A 79 2.89 7.35 7.87
C SER A 79 3.92 8.04 8.76
N SER A 80 4.92 8.69 8.16
CA SER A 80 5.77 9.61 8.92
C SER A 80 4.91 10.84 9.22
N SER A 81 4.48 10.92 10.48
CA SER A 81 3.96 12.15 11.07
C SER A 81 5.00 13.25 11.08
#